data_AF-A0A1E8EYE7-F1
#
_entry.id   AF-A0A1E8EYE7-F1
#
_cell.length_a   1.000
_cell.length_b   1.000
_cell.length_c   1.000
_cell.angle_alpha   90.00
_cell.angle_beta   90.00
_cell.angle_gamma   90.00
#
_symmetry.space_group_name_H-M   'P 1'
#
loop_
_entity.id
_entity.type
_entity.pdbx_description
1 polymer ?
#
loop_
_entity_poly.entity_id
_entity_poly.type
_entity_poly.pdbx_seq_one_letter_code
_entity_poly.pdbx_strand_id
1 'polypeptide(L)' 'MIDLESLDSCEIAVLATTIALGMAKDKTPDELNVLGNFVVAVGGILLTIAALEQSQSEKN' A
#
# COMPACT_ATOMS: atom_id res chain seq x y z
N MET A 1 1.99 -4.41 -16.83
CA MET A 1 2.17 -3.79 -15.51
C MET A 1 0.94 -2.93 -15.28
N ILE A 2 0.28 -3.07 -14.13
CA ILE A 2 -0.91 -2.26 -13.82
C ILE A 2 -0.40 -0.86 -13.45
N ASP A 3 -0.88 0.17 -14.14
CA ASP A 3 -0.61 1.56 -13.81
C ASP A 3 -1.65 2.04 -12.79
N LEU A 4 -1.23 2.16 -11.53
CA LEU A 4 -2.11 2.54 -10.43
C LEU A 4 -2.49 4.03 -10.48
N GLU A 5 -1.75 4.87 -11.19
CA GLU A 5 -2.05 6.30 -11.33
C GLU A 5 -3.22 6.57 -12.29
N SER A 6 -3.56 5.58 -13.12
CA SER A 6 -4.66 5.66 -14.09
C SER A 6 -6.04 5.34 -13.52
N LEU A 7 -6.10 4.82 -12.29
CA LEU A 7 -7.34 4.42 -11.62
C LEU A 7 -7.91 5.57 -10.78
N ASP A 8 -9.24 5.66 -10.70
CA ASP A 8 -9.88 6.59 -9.77
C ASP A 8 -9.86 6.08 -8.32
N SER A 9 -10.19 6.95 -7.37
CA SER A 9 -10.17 6.62 -5.94
C SER A 9 -11.08 5.45 -5.56
N CYS A 10 -12.21 5.28 -6.25
CA CYS A 10 -13.15 4.19 -6.02
C CYS A 10 -12.58 2.87 -6.55
N GLU A 11 -12.03 2.88 -7.77
CA GLU A 11 -11.38 1.72 -8.39
C GLU A 11 -10.20 1.22 -7.57
N ILE A 12 -9.35 2.15 -7.08
CA ILE A 12 -8.24 1.83 -6.17
C ILE A 12 -8.76 1.20 -4.87
N ALA A 13 -9.82 1.76 -4.28
CA ALA A 13 -10.38 1.23 -3.03
C ALA A 13 -10.96 -0.19 -3.21
N VAL A 14 -11.64 -0.44 -4.32
CA VAL A 14 -12.18 -1.77 -4.67
C VAL A 14 -11.05 -2.77 -4.88
N LEU A 15 -9.99 -2.38 -5.59
CA LEU A 15 -8.82 -3.24 -5.81
C LEU A 15 -8.12 -3.56 -4.48
N ALA A 16 -7.86 -2.56 -3.64
CA ALA A 16 -7.23 -2.74 -2.33
C ALA A 16 -8.06 -3.67 -1.43
N THR A 17 -9.39 -3.52 -1.42
CA THR A 17 -10.30 -4.39 -0.67
C THR A 17 -10.25 -5.82 -1.18
N THR A 18 -10.23 -6.01 -2.49
CA THR A 18 -10.16 -7.34 -3.13
C THR A 18 -8.86 -8.06 -2.75
N ILE A 19 -7.73 -7.35 -2.78
CA ILE A 19 -6.42 -7.87 -2.35
C ILE A 19 -6.46 -8.23 -0.86
N ALA A 20 -6.98 -7.34 -0.01
CA ALA A 20 -7.07 -7.57 1.43
C ALA A 20 -7.92 -8.82 1.76
N LEU A 21 -9.07 -9.01 1.11
CA LEU A 21 -9.91 -10.20 1.28
C LEU A 21 -9.18 -11.47 0.83
N GLY A 22 -8.48 -11.43 -0.30
CA GLY A 22 -7.67 -12.56 -0.77
C GLY A 22 -6.55 -12.93 0.21
N MET A 23 -5.88 -11.93 0.78
CA MET A 23 -4.84 -12.10 1.79
C MET A 23 -5.39 -12.60 3.13
N ALA A 24 -6.63 -12.27 3.46
CA ALA A 24 -7.22 -12.59 4.75
C ALA A 24 -7.77 -14.02 4.88
N LYS A 25 -8.01 -14.69 3.75
CA LYS A 25 -8.62 -16.02 3.72
C LYS A 25 -7.80 -17.04 4.52
N ASP A 26 -8.51 -17.85 5.32
CA ASP A 26 -7.97 -18.94 6.13
C ASP A 26 -6.88 -18.51 7.16
N LYS A 27 -6.87 -17.24 7.57
CA LYS A 27 -5.95 -16.70 8.59
C LYS A 27 -6.63 -16.43 9.92
N THR A 28 -5.87 -16.60 10.99
CA THR A 28 -6.26 -16.20 12.33
C THR A 28 -6.13 -14.68 12.52
N PRO A 29 -6.83 -14.09 13.52
CA PRO A 29 -6.70 -12.67 13.83
C PRO A 29 -5.26 -12.20 14.08
N ASP A 30 -4.44 -13.02 14.75
CA ASP A 30 -3.05 -12.69 15.04
C ASP A 30 -2.20 -12.65 13.76
N GLU A 31 -2.39 -13.60 12.84
CA GLU A 31 -1.73 -13.61 11.53
C GLU A 31 -2.16 -12.41 10.68
N LEU A 32 -3.44 -12.04 10.72
CA LEU A 32 -3.94 -10.83 10.03
C LEU A 32 -3.29 -9.56 10.59
N ASN A 33 -3.12 -9.48 11.91
CA ASN A 33 -2.50 -8.32 12.55
C ASN A 33 -1.03 -8.19 12.13
N VAL A 34 -0.27 -9.29 12.15
CA VAL A 34 1.14 -9.29 11.68
C VAL A 34 1.22 -8.89 10.21
N LEU A 35 0.36 -9.46 9.36
CA LEU A 35 0.33 -9.18 7.92
C LEU A 35 -0.07 -7.73 7.62
N GLY A 36 -1.09 -7.22 8.30
CA GLY A 36 -1.54 -5.83 8.17
C GLY A 36 -0.45 -4.85 8.59
N ASN A 37 0.20 -5.09 9.73
CA ASN A 37 1.31 -4.25 10.19
C ASN A 37 2.48 -4.26 9.21
N PHE A 38 2.78 -5.40 8.60
CA PHE A 38 3.78 -5.48 7.54
C PHE A 38 3.42 -4.60 6.33
N VAL A 39 2.19 -4.69 5.81
CA VAL A 39 1.74 -3.86 4.67
C VAL A 39 1.77 -2.37 5.01
N VAL A 40 1.33 -1.99 6.22
CA VAL A 40 1.39 -0.59 6.71
C VAL A 40 2.84 -0.10 6.76
N ALA A 41 3.77 -0.90 7.29
CA ALA A 41 5.19 -0.54 7.36
C ALA A 41 5.80 -0.35 5.97
N VAL A 42 5.52 -1.27 5.03
CA VAL A 42 5.99 -1.15 3.63
C VAL A 42 5.46 0.14 3.00
N GLY A 43 4.15 0.41 3.12
CA GLY A 43 3.55 1.64 2.59
C GLY A 43 4.18 2.91 3.18
N GLY A 44 4.39 2.95 4.50
CA GLY A 44 5.05 4.08 5.16
C GLY A 44 6.49 4.30 4.68
N ILE A 45 7.26 3.23 4.46
CA ILE A 45 8.61 3.31 3.93
C ILE A 45 8.60 3.86 2.50
N LEU A 46 7.71 3.38 1.63
CA LEU A 46 7.58 3.88 0.26
C LEU A 46 7.25 5.37 0.23
N LEU A 47 6.30 5.81 1.06
CA LEU A 47 5.94 7.23 1.19
C LEU A 47 7.13 8.06 1.69
N THR A 48 7.91 7.53 2.64
CA THR A 48 9.12 8.19 3.15
C THR A 48 10.16 8.35 2.03
N ILE A 49 10.39 7.32 1.22
CA ILE A 49 11.32 7.37 0.08
C ILE A 49 10.85 8.43 -0.92
N ALA A 50 9.57 8.43 -1.30
CA ALA A 50 9.01 9.41 -2.23
C ALA A 50 9.19 10.86 -1.72
N ALA A 51 8.91 11.09 -0.43
CA ALA A 51 9.10 12.41 0.19
C ALA A 51 10.57 12.85 0.18
N LEU A 52 11.51 11.92 0.39
CA LEU A 52 12.95 12.18 0.33
C LEU A 52 13.39 12.55 -1.10
N GLU A 53 12.92 11.83 -2.11
CA GLU A 53 13.24 12.09 -3.52
C GLU A 53 12.68 13.43 -4.01
N GLN A 54 11.43 13.76 -3.63
CA GLN A 54 10.82 15.06 -3.91
C GLN A 54 11.63 16.20 -3.28
N SER A 55 12.00 16.06 -2.00
CA SER A 55 12.78 17.07 -1.27
C SER A 55 14.18 17.30 -1.86
N GLN A 56 14.78 16.30 -2.50
CA GLN A 56 16.07 16.44 -3.19
C GLN A 56 15.92 17.07 -4.57
N SER A 57 14.81 16.78 -5.26
CA SER A 57 14.52 17.33 -6.58
C SER A 57 14.18 18.82 -6.54
N GLU A 58 13.53 19.29 -5.47
CA GLU A 58 13.21 20.71 -5.25
C GLU A 58 14.43 21.61 -4.93
N LYS A 59 15.58 21.00 -4.62
CA LYS A 59 16.82 21.74 -4.26
C LYS A 59 17.77 22.01 -5.44
N ASN A 60 17.45 21.52 -6.64
CA ASN A 60 18.21 21.75 -7.88
C ASN A 60 17.45 22.66 -8.85
#